data_AF-A0A1Q9S7A0-F1
#
_entry.id   AF-A0A1Q9S7A0-F1
#
_cell.length_a   1.000
_cell.length_b   1.000
_cell.length_c   1.000
_cell.angle_alpha   90.00
_cell.angle_beta   90.00
_cell.angle_gamma   90.00
#
_symmetry.space_group_name_H-M   'P 1'
#
loop_
_entity.id
_entity.type
_entity.pdbx_description
1 polymer ?
#
loop_
_entity_poly.entity_id
_entity_poly.type
_entity_poly.pdbx_seq_one_letter_code
_entity_poly.pdbx_strand_id
1 'polypeptide(L)'
;MVRSRTRGPLVLGPNGTRRLRDDHVEGTDPLAMFGRHAADDLRRHDLRRHDRLPHVGDILVNSRIDVSTGEVAAFEKLVGRHGGLGGWQSRSVLIHPADWPVAADLVGADSVHRQLVAWLERLGQRRQLPEMNRTVR
;
A
#
# COMPACT_ATOMS: atom_id res chain seq x y z
N MET A 1 2.49 -12.40 -3.56
CA MET A 1 2.56 -11.80 -4.90
C MET A 1 3.85 -12.25 -5.56
N VAL A 2 3.77 -12.60 -6.84
CA VAL A 2 4.90 -12.99 -7.70
C VAL A 2 4.79 -12.24 -9.02
N ARG A 3 5.91 -12.02 -9.71
CA ARG A 3 5.91 -11.39 -11.04
C ARG A 3 6.07 -12.43 -12.14
N SER A 4 5.03 -12.62 -12.94
CA SER A 4 5.11 -13.44 -14.15
C SER A 4 5.71 -12.63 -15.29
N ARG A 5 6.65 -13.22 -16.04
CA ARG A 5 7.23 -12.60 -17.24
C ARG A 5 6.18 -12.31 -18.33
N THR A 6 5.14 -13.13 -18.44
CA THR A 6 4.11 -12.99 -19.49
C THR A 6 2.84 -12.33 -18.98
N ARG A 7 2.49 -12.51 -17.71
CA ARG A 7 1.23 -12.01 -17.12
C ARG A 7 1.40 -10.80 -16.21
N GLY A 8 2.64 -10.39 -15.91
CA GLY A 8 2.92 -9.32 -14.97
C GLY A 8 2.69 -9.74 -13.50
N PRO A 9 2.41 -8.79 -12.59
CA PRO A 9 2.22 -9.07 -11.17
C PRO A 9 0.96 -9.89 -10.88
N LEU A 10 1.12 -11.00 -10.15
CA LEU A 10 0.08 -11.94 -9.76
C LEU A 10 0.01 -12.08 -8.24
N VAL A 11 -1.21 -12.13 -7.70
CA VAL A 11 -1.48 -12.55 -6.32
C VAL A 11 -2.04 -13.96 -6.36
N LEU A 12 -1.42 -14.86 -5.61
CA LEU A 12 -1.80 -16.27 -5.54
C LEU A 12 -2.42 -16.53 -4.17
N GLY A 13 -3.60 -17.15 -4.16
CA GLY A 13 -4.24 -17.70 -2.98
C GLY A 13 -4.45 -19.21 -3.11
N PRO A 14 -4.98 -19.89 -2.08
CA PRO A 14 -5.16 -21.34 -2.09
C PRO A 14 -6.12 -21.83 -3.18
N ASN A 15 -7.15 -21.02 -3.51
CA ASN A 15 -8.23 -21.39 -4.43
C ASN A 15 -8.45 -20.36 -5.54
N GLY A 16 -7.45 -19.52 -5.83
CA GLY A 16 -7.59 -18.53 -6.88
C GLY A 16 -6.39 -17.61 -7.03
N THR A 17 -6.44 -16.82 -8.10
CA THR A 17 -5.38 -15.91 -8.52
C THR A 17 -6.00 -14.58 -8.95
N ARG A 18 -5.32 -13.48 -8.64
CA ARG A 18 -5.63 -12.16 -9.20
C ARG A 18 -4.45 -11.61 -9.99
N ARG A 19 -4.69 -11.22 -11.24
CA ARG A 19 -3.73 -10.50 -12.07
C ARG A 19 -3.87 -9.01 -11.82
N LEU A 20 -2.84 -8.38 -11.25
CA LEU A 20 -2.93 -6.97 -10.86
C LEU A 20 -2.88 -6.03 -12.08
N ARG A 21 -2.42 -6.49 -13.25
CA ARG A 21 -2.36 -5.65 -14.46
C ARG A 21 -3.75 -5.17 -14.92
N ASP A 22 -4.76 -6.02 -14.82
CA ASP A 22 -6.09 -5.81 -15.40
C ASP A 22 -7.24 -6.29 -14.50
N ASP A 23 -6.95 -6.59 -13.23
CA ASP A 23 -7.90 -7.07 -12.23
C ASP A 23 -8.61 -8.39 -12.56
N HIS A 24 -8.08 -9.16 -13.51
CA HIS A 24 -8.64 -10.48 -13.81
C HIS A 24 -8.48 -11.43 -12.62
N VAL A 25 -9.56 -12.09 -12.22
CA VAL A 25 -9.60 -13.08 -11.14
C VAL A 25 -9.98 -14.44 -11.71
N GLU A 26 -9.18 -15.45 -11.38
CA GLU A 26 -9.49 -16.86 -11.62
C GLU A 26 -9.76 -17.53 -10.27
N GLY A 27 -10.93 -18.16 -10.09
CA GLY A 27 -11.34 -18.76 -8.82
C GLY A 27 -11.71 -17.72 -7.76
N THR A 28 -11.31 -17.95 -6.51
CA THR A 28 -11.58 -17.02 -5.39
C THR A 28 -10.57 -15.87 -5.37
N ASP A 29 -11.02 -14.61 -5.33
CA ASP A 29 -10.12 -13.46 -5.25
C ASP A 29 -9.28 -13.51 -3.95
N PRO A 30 -7.95 -13.69 -4.03
CA PRO A 30 -7.08 -13.75 -2.87
C PRO A 30 -7.01 -12.43 -2.08
N LEU A 31 -7.44 -11.30 -2.65
CA LEU A 31 -7.41 -9.99 -1.99
C LEU A 31 -8.75 -9.56 -1.37
N ALA A 32 -9.82 -10.35 -1.52
CA ALA A 32 -11.18 -9.95 -1.13
C ALA A 32 -11.29 -9.45 0.33
N MET A 33 -10.50 -10.04 1.24
CA MET A 33 -10.54 -9.70 2.67
C MET A 33 -9.66 -8.52 3.11
N PHE A 34 -8.83 -7.97 2.20
CA PHE A 34 -7.83 -6.96 2.55
C PHE A 34 -8.28 -5.52 2.27
N GLY A 35 -9.53 -5.35 1.86
CA GLY A 35 -10.12 -4.05 1.54
C GLY A 35 -9.81 -3.57 0.12
N ARG A 36 -10.56 -2.54 -0.31
CA ARG A 36 -10.55 -2.07 -1.72
C ARG A 36 -9.19 -1.59 -2.23
N HIS A 37 -8.32 -1.11 -1.34
CA HIS A 37 -7.02 -0.54 -1.70
C HIS A 37 -5.90 -1.57 -1.86
N ALA A 38 -6.12 -2.83 -1.46
CA ALA A 38 -5.08 -3.85 -1.41
C ALA A 38 -4.40 -4.11 -2.76
N ALA A 39 -5.19 -4.16 -3.84
CA ALA A 39 -4.65 -4.38 -5.18
C ALA A 39 -3.78 -3.20 -5.64
N ASP A 40 -4.23 -1.97 -5.37
CA ASP A 40 -3.48 -0.76 -5.71
C ASP A 40 -2.20 -0.59 -4.88
N ASP A 41 -2.24 -0.96 -3.61
CA ASP A 41 -1.04 -0.99 -2.76
C ASP A 41 0.01 -1.96 -3.31
N LEU A 42 -0.42 -3.15 -3.75
CA LEU A 42 0.49 -4.13 -4.36
C LEU A 42 1.01 -3.68 -5.72
N ARG A 43 0.20 -3.00 -6.55
CA ARG A 43 0.66 -2.37 -7.80
C ARG A 43 1.72 -1.30 -7.54
N ARG A 44 1.46 -0.41 -6.58
CA ARG A 44 2.42 0.65 -6.20
C ARG A 44 3.72 0.04 -5.70
N HIS A 45 3.63 -1.04 -4.92
CA HIS A 45 4.80 -1.78 -4.45
C HIS A 45 5.57 -2.39 -5.62
N ASP A 46 4.88 -3.11 -6.51
CA ASP A 46 5.46 -3.75 -7.69
C ASP A 46 6.20 -2.74 -8.59
N LEU A 47 5.55 -1.63 -8.94
CA LEU A 47 6.14 -0.55 -9.75
C LEU A 47 7.36 0.06 -9.08
N ARG A 48 7.27 0.43 -7.79
CA ARG A 48 8.39 1.08 -7.08
C ARG A 48 9.60 0.18 -6.96
N ARG A 49 9.40 -1.11 -6.70
CA ARG A 49 10.52 -2.00 -6.44
C ARG A 49 11.19 -2.47 -7.72
N HIS A 50 10.42 -2.87 -8.74
CA HIS A 50 11.02 -3.42 -9.95
C HIS A 50 11.58 -2.34 -10.88
N ASP A 51 11.04 -1.11 -10.88
CA ASP A 51 11.54 -0.06 -11.76
C ASP A 51 12.63 0.81 -11.13
N ARG A 52 12.81 0.76 -9.78
CA ARG A 52 13.63 1.77 -9.07
C ARG A 52 14.53 1.25 -7.97
N LEU A 53 14.42 -0.02 -7.53
CA LEU A 53 15.28 -0.55 -6.47
C LEU A 53 16.23 -1.62 -7.01
N PRO A 54 17.55 -1.49 -6.79
CA PRO A 54 18.53 -2.48 -7.24
C PRO A 54 18.43 -3.81 -6.48
N HIS A 55 17.77 -3.82 -5.32
CA HIS A 55 17.62 -4.98 -4.46
C HIS A 55 16.16 -5.15 -4.03
N VAL A 56 15.49 -6.12 -4.65
CA VAL A 56 14.12 -6.52 -4.34
C VAL A 56 14.05 -8.05 -4.38
N GLY A 57 13.21 -8.64 -3.54
CA GLY A 57 12.92 -10.08 -3.59
C GLY A 57 11.90 -10.41 -4.68
N ASP A 58 12.04 -11.57 -5.31
CA ASP A 58 11.15 -12.02 -6.40
C ASP A 58 9.72 -12.35 -5.94
N ILE A 59 9.56 -12.62 -4.64
CA ILE A 59 8.31 -13.06 -4.03
C ILE A 59 8.01 -12.20 -2.82
N LEU A 60 6.79 -11.67 -2.79
CA LEU A 60 6.21 -11.06 -1.59
C LEU A 60 5.27 -12.06 -0.94
N VAL A 61 5.57 -12.49 0.27
CA VAL A 61 4.72 -13.39 1.06
C VAL A 61 3.98 -12.57 2.11
N ASN A 62 2.66 -12.68 2.15
CA ASN A 62 1.83 -12.10 3.21
C ASN A 62 1.25 -13.24 4.04
N SER A 63 1.27 -13.11 5.36
CA SER A 63 0.70 -14.12 6.24
C SER A 63 -0.84 -14.04 6.26
N ARG A 64 -1.45 -15.07 6.86
CA ARG A 64 -2.89 -15.15 7.07
C ARG A 64 -3.34 -14.10 8.10
N ILE A 65 -4.55 -13.57 7.91
CA ILE A 65 -5.31 -12.85 8.92
C ILE A 65 -6.24 -13.82 9.64
N ASP A 66 -6.22 -13.79 10.97
CA ASP A 66 -7.29 -14.34 11.80
C ASP A 66 -8.47 -13.37 11.79
N VAL A 67 -9.56 -13.77 11.15
CA VAL A 67 -10.76 -12.92 11.00
C VAL A 67 -11.49 -12.68 12.31
N SER A 68 -11.32 -13.55 13.32
CA SER A 68 -11.98 -13.44 14.62
C SER A 68 -11.33 -12.37 15.51
N THR A 69 -10.00 -12.22 15.41
CA THR A 69 -9.22 -11.28 16.22
C THR A 69 -8.70 -10.07 15.43
N GLY A 70 -8.75 -10.14 14.10
CA GLY A 70 -8.13 -9.15 13.20
C GLY A 70 -6.60 -9.21 13.21
N GLU A 71 -6.00 -10.24 13.83
CA GLU A 71 -4.55 -10.37 13.93
C GLU A 71 -3.94 -10.97 12.66
N VAL A 72 -2.75 -10.52 12.33
CA VAL A 72 -1.94 -11.04 11.23
C VAL A 72 -0.95 -12.05 11.80
N ALA A 73 -0.83 -13.26 11.27
CA ALA A 73 0.11 -14.26 11.77
C ALA A 73 1.58 -13.83 11.60
N ALA A 74 2.47 -14.10 12.56
CA ALA A 74 3.90 -13.84 12.42
C ALA A 74 4.57 -15.00 11.72
N PHE A 75 5.65 -14.69 11.01
CA PHE A 75 6.62 -15.66 10.57
C PHE A 75 7.69 -15.96 11.65
N GLU A 76 7.78 -15.16 12.72
CA GLU A 76 8.77 -15.27 13.79
C GLU A 76 8.13 -15.20 15.20
N LYS A 77 8.87 -15.63 16.22
CA LYS A 77 8.41 -15.65 17.64
C LYS A 77 8.42 -14.26 18.31
N LEU A 78 8.08 -13.20 17.58
CA LEU A 78 8.02 -11.84 18.11
C LEU A 78 6.57 -11.41 18.39
N VAL A 79 6.41 -10.61 19.45
CA VAL A 79 5.10 -10.11 19.92
C VAL A 79 4.51 -9.07 18.95
N GLY A 80 5.35 -8.36 18.20
CA GLY A 80 4.93 -7.34 17.23
C GLY A 80 5.10 -7.79 15.77
N ARG A 81 4.16 -7.41 14.91
CA ARG A 81 4.16 -7.68 13.46
C ARG A 81 3.78 -6.40 12.73
N HIS A 82 4.53 -6.04 11.69
CA HIS A 82 4.29 -4.85 10.88
C HIS A 82 4.66 -5.09 9.42
N GLY A 83 4.15 -4.25 8.53
CA GLY A 83 4.54 -4.24 7.10
C GLY A 83 3.81 -5.26 6.22
N GLY A 84 2.96 -6.10 6.80
CA GLY A 84 2.02 -6.96 6.06
C GLY A 84 0.74 -6.22 5.66
N LEU A 85 -0.09 -6.92 4.87
CA LEU A 85 -1.41 -6.47 4.43
C LEU A 85 -2.50 -6.91 5.42
N GLY A 86 -3.42 -5.99 5.71
CA GLY A 86 -4.65 -6.20 6.50
C GLY A 86 -4.47 -6.26 8.01
N GLY A 87 -5.50 -6.65 8.76
CA GLY A 87 -5.54 -6.49 10.22
C GLY A 87 -5.64 -5.02 10.66
N TRP A 88 -5.29 -4.75 11.92
CA TRP A 88 -5.50 -3.45 12.58
C TRP A 88 -4.69 -2.28 11.99
N GLN A 89 -3.56 -2.57 11.33
CA GLN A 89 -2.69 -1.57 10.70
C GLN A 89 -3.36 -0.81 9.53
N SER A 90 -4.53 -1.26 9.07
CA SER A 90 -5.33 -0.59 8.03
C SER A 90 -6.27 0.51 8.56
N ARG A 91 -6.34 0.73 9.88
CA ARG A 91 -7.25 1.70 10.53
C ARG A 91 -6.49 2.93 11.06
N SER A 92 -5.94 3.73 10.15
CA SER A 92 -5.25 4.97 10.52
C SER A 92 -6.23 6.12 10.80
N VAL A 93 -5.79 7.07 11.62
CA VAL A 93 -6.49 8.34 11.87
C VAL A 93 -5.51 9.50 11.72
N LEU A 94 -5.97 10.59 11.09
CA LEU A 94 -5.28 11.88 11.06
C LEU A 94 -6.22 12.93 11.63
N ILE A 95 -5.82 13.57 12.74
CA ILE A 95 -6.58 14.65 13.36
C ILE A 95 -5.91 15.97 12.97
N HIS A 96 -6.68 16.92 12.45
CA HIS A 96 -6.20 18.24 12.06
C HIS A 96 -7.26 19.32 12.40
N PRO A 97 -6.87 20.60 12.47
CA PRO A 97 -7.83 21.68 12.66
C PRO A 97 -8.92 21.69 11.57
N ALA A 98 -10.18 21.91 11.96
CA ALA A 98 -11.33 21.79 11.06
C ALA A 98 -11.24 22.71 9.83
N ASP A 99 -10.68 23.91 10.00
CA ASP A 99 -10.57 24.93 8.94
C ASP A 99 -9.40 24.67 7.96
N TRP A 100 -8.65 23.59 8.15
CA TRP A 100 -7.51 23.26 7.30
C TRP A 100 -7.96 22.41 6.11
N PRO A 101 -7.80 22.91 4.87
CA PRO A 101 -8.30 22.21 3.70
C PRO A 101 -7.49 20.93 3.43
N VAL A 102 -8.19 19.85 3.09
CA VAL A 102 -7.60 18.59 2.64
C VAL A 102 -7.81 18.49 1.13
N ALA A 103 -6.74 18.24 0.38
CA ALA A 103 -6.76 18.33 -1.09
C ALA A 103 -7.59 17.21 -1.75
N ALA A 104 -7.54 15.99 -1.21
CA ALA A 104 -8.25 14.80 -1.70
C ALA A 104 -8.18 13.66 -0.66
N ASP A 105 -8.77 12.50 -0.98
CA ASP A 105 -8.61 11.26 -0.20
C ASP A 105 -7.13 10.92 0.04
N LEU A 106 -6.75 10.84 1.31
CA LEU A 106 -5.38 10.56 1.73
C LEU A 106 -5.12 9.05 1.75
N VAL A 107 -4.75 8.50 0.61
CA VAL A 107 -4.35 7.09 0.48
C VAL A 107 -2.83 6.94 0.60
N GLY A 108 -2.39 6.22 1.64
CA GLY A 108 -0.98 5.90 1.90
C GLY A 108 -0.13 7.06 2.43
N ALA A 109 1.08 6.74 2.90
CA ALA A 109 1.97 7.70 3.56
C ALA A 109 2.37 8.89 2.68
N ASP A 110 2.56 8.67 1.38
CA ASP A 110 2.99 9.72 0.44
C ASP A 110 1.94 10.81 0.23
N SER A 111 0.64 10.47 0.25
CA SER A 111 -0.43 11.48 0.15
C SER A 111 -0.53 12.28 1.44
N VAL A 112 -0.44 11.61 2.59
CA VAL A 112 -0.39 12.26 3.91
C VAL A 112 0.81 13.20 3.99
N HIS A 113 2.00 12.75 3.58
CA HIS A 113 3.19 13.60 3.56
C HIS A 113 2.96 14.87 2.73
N ARG A 114 2.47 14.72 1.48
CA ARG A 114 2.18 15.87 0.60
C ARG A 114 1.14 16.80 1.21
N GLN A 115 0.12 16.28 1.89
CA GLN A 115 -0.87 17.09 2.60
C GLN A 115 -0.24 17.90 3.74
N LEU A 116 0.62 17.27 4.56
CA LEU A 116 1.35 17.95 5.63
C LEU A 116 2.27 19.04 5.07
N VAL A 117 2.95 18.78 3.95
CA VAL A 117 3.77 19.78 3.25
C VAL A 117 2.92 20.96 2.79
N ALA A 118 1.77 20.70 2.16
CA ALA A 118 0.88 21.76 1.66
C ALA A 118 0.37 22.68 2.79
N TRP A 119 0.06 22.12 3.96
CA TRP A 119 -0.28 22.94 5.13
C TRP A 119 0.90 23.80 5.61
N LEU A 120 2.12 23.25 5.65
CA LEU A 120 3.30 24.02 6.02
C LEU A 120 3.58 25.18 5.03
N GLU A 121 3.39 24.95 3.73
CA GLU A 121 3.52 25.98 2.70
C GLU A 121 2.46 27.08 2.88
N ARG A 122 1.19 26.71 3.06
CA ARG A 122 0.08 27.65 3.31
C ARG A 122 0.32 28.51 4.55
N LEU A 123 0.93 27.96 5.59
CA LEU A 123 1.25 28.68 6.83
C LEU A 123 2.55 29.48 6.76
N GLY A 124 3.24 29.50 5.60
CA GLY A 124 4.54 30.17 5.45
C GLY A 124 5.67 29.52 6.24
N GLN A 125 5.48 28.30 6.74
CA GLN A 125 6.45 27.53 7.52
C GLN A 125 7.41 26.74 6.62
N ARG A 126 7.08 26.60 5.32
CA ARG A 126 7.95 25.97 4.33
C ARG A 126 7.97 26.82 3.06
N ARG A 127 9.03 27.60 2.89
CA ARG A 127 9.15 28.63 1.82
C ARG A 127 10.11 28.24 0.70
N GLN A 128 10.94 27.23 0.90
CA GLN A 128 11.95 26.78 -0.05
C GLN A 128 11.95 25.25 -0.10
N LEU A 129 11.22 24.69 -1.06
CA LEU A 129 11.41 23.30 -1.48
C LEU A 129 11.99 23.32 -2.89
N PRO A 130 12.99 22.47 -3.21
CA PRO A 130 13.27 22.15 -4.59
C PRO A 130 11.98 21.61 -5.22
N GLU A 131 11.66 22.01 -6.45
CA GLU A 131 10.53 21.43 -7.18
C GLU A 131 10.66 19.90 -7.19
N MET A 132 9.80 19.23 -6.42
CA MET A 132 9.69 17.79 -6.52
C MET A 132 9.04 17.48 -7.85
N ASN A 133 9.84 17.01 -8.82
CA ASN A 133 9.40 16.49 -10.11
C ASN A 133 8.08 15.71 -9.95
N ARG A 134 6.96 16.32 -10.35
CA ARG A 134 5.61 15.73 -10.35
C ARG A 134 5.44 14.62 -11.39
N THR A 135 6.52 13.98 -11.81
CA THR A 135 6.54 13.00 -12.89
C THR A 135 6.68 11.60 -12.32
N VAL A 136 5.54 11.02 -11.94
CA VAL A 136 5.34 9.58 -12.08
C VAL A 136 4.02 9.44 -12.83
N ARG A 137 4.13 9.28 -14.15
CA ARG A 137 3.05 8.76 -14.99
C ARG A 137 2.85 7.28 -14.70
#